data_AF-A0A939YMV2-F1
#
_entry.id   AF-A0A939YMV2-F1
#
_cell.length_a   1.000
_cell.length_b   1.000
_cell.length_c   1.000
_cell.angle_alpha   90.00
_cell.angle_beta   90.00
_cell.angle_gamma   90.00
#
_symmetry.space_group_name_H-M   'P 1'
#
loop_
_entity.id
_entity.type
_entity.pdbx_description
1 polymer ?
#
loop_
_entity_poly.entity_id
_entity_poly.type
_entity_poly.pdbx_seq_one_letter_code
_entity_poly.pdbx_strand_id
1 'polypeptide(L)'
;MDITMKISIAIIVIITMSFIIKRLMELGKRILLGILLIAFMVCISPKVNAFLINRLGEHGLLEQTLSRIVDEDIETKVKRDYEMATGEELKDEALLEELKAQAFSYNPAFSDELNILLNCGFPQGINNTLILNFAGFGTARISAGTFPDYVAKFFVLKLTTLASIFITFSAATKIFMDDREYGYRY
;
A
#
# COMPACT_ATOMS: atom_id res chain seq x y z
N MET A 1 -1.69 49.71 46.15
CA MET A 1 -2.37 48.91 45.11
C MET A 1 -3.66 48.39 45.70
N ASP A 2 -4.80 48.92 45.24
CA ASP A 2 -6.12 48.62 45.80
C ASP A 2 -6.51 47.16 45.66
N ILE A 3 -7.33 46.68 46.60
CA ILE A 3 -7.84 45.30 46.66
C ILE A 3 -8.61 44.95 45.38
N THR A 4 -9.38 45.89 44.84
CA THR A 4 -10.07 45.77 43.53
C THR A 4 -9.09 45.55 42.38
N MET A 5 -7.96 46.24 42.37
CA MET A 5 -6.93 46.09 41.34
C MET A 5 -6.27 44.70 41.40
N LYS A 6 -6.04 44.16 42.61
CA LYS A 6 -5.53 42.79 42.82
C LYS A 6 -6.52 41.72 42.33
N ILE A 7 -7.81 41.91 42.63
CA ILE A 7 -8.88 40.98 42.21
C ILE A 7 -9.01 40.98 40.68
N SER A 8 -8.99 42.15 40.03
CA SER A 8 -9.05 42.25 38.56
C SER A 8 -7.86 41.56 37.89
N ILE A 9 -6.64 41.74 38.40
CA ILE A 9 -5.44 41.06 37.87
C ILE A 9 -5.57 39.54 38.04
N ALA A 10 -6.02 39.06 39.20
CA ALA A 10 -6.22 37.64 39.45
C ALA A 10 -7.23 37.00 38.49
N ILE A 11 -8.34 37.68 38.18
CA ILE A 11 -9.35 37.22 37.23
C ILE A 11 -8.77 37.14 35.80
N ILE A 12 -8.01 38.16 35.37
CA ILE A 12 -7.35 38.16 34.06
C ILE A 12 -6.38 36.99 33.94
N VAL A 13 -5.58 36.73 34.98
CA VAL A 13 -4.64 35.60 35.01
C VAL A 13 -5.38 34.27 34.90
N ILE A 14 -6.48 34.07 35.63
CA ILE A 14 -7.28 32.83 35.59
C ILE A 14 -7.89 32.61 34.19
N ILE A 15 -8.44 33.65 33.57
CA ILE A 15 -9.02 33.57 32.22
C ILE A 15 -7.94 33.23 31.20
N THR A 16 -6.80 33.91 31.27
CA THR A 16 -5.67 33.69 30.34
C THR A 16 -5.10 32.29 30.49
N MET A 17 -4.92 31.81 31.72
CA MET A 17 -4.41 30.48 31.99
C MET A 17 -5.40 29.39 31.53
N SER A 18 -6.70 29.60 31.72
CA SER A 18 -7.74 28.70 31.22
C SER A 18 -7.74 28.62 29.69
N PHE A 19 -7.46 29.73 29.00
CA PHE A 19 -7.34 29.76 27.54
C PHE A 19 -6.09 29.01 27.06
N ILE A 20 -4.95 29.20 27.72
CA ILE A 20 -3.69 28.50 27.41
C ILE A 20 -3.85 26.99 27.61
N ILE A 21 -4.46 26.55 28.71
CA ILE A 21 -4.69 25.12 28.99
C ILE A 21 -5.57 24.49 27.90
N LYS A 22 -6.65 25.16 27.49
CA LYS A 22 -7.51 24.68 26.39
C LYS A 22 -6.73 24.51 25.08
N ARG A 23 -5.93 25.51 24.70
CA ARG A 23 -5.08 25.46 23.50
C ARG A 23 -4.02 24.34 23.58
N LEU A 24 -3.41 24.14 24.74
CA LEU A 24 -2.45 23.04 24.96
C LEU A 24 -3.11 21.66 24.86
N MET A 25 -4.33 21.49 25.40
CA MET A 25 -5.08 20.24 25.25
C MET A 25 -5.48 19.96 23.79
N GLU A 26 -5.88 20.99 23.04
CA GLU A 26 -6.20 20.86 21.61
C GLU A 26 -4.97 20.46 20.79
N LEU A 27 -3.81 21.09 21.04
CA LEU A 27 -2.53 20.71 20.43
C LEU A 27 -2.14 19.26 20.79
N GLY A 28 -2.28 18.87 22.06
CA GLY A 28 -2.01 17.50 22.50
C GLY A 28 -2.88 16.45 21.79
N LYS A 29 -4.18 16.74 21.61
CA LYS A 29 -5.09 15.87 20.85
C LYS A 29 -4.70 15.76 19.37
N ARG A 30 -4.32 16.87 18.72
CA ARG A 30 -3.87 16.87 17.32
C ARG A 30 -2.58 16.07 17.13
N ILE A 31 -1.61 16.22 18.02
CA ILE A 31 -0.36 15.45 17.99
C ILE A 31 -0.64 13.95 18.17
N LEU A 32 -1.49 13.60 19.15
CA LEU A 32 -1.87 12.20 19.40
C LEU A 32 -2.59 11.58 18.20
N LEU A 33 -3.53 12.31 17.58
CA LEU A 33 -4.20 11.90 16.34
C LEU A 33 -3.21 11.71 15.19
N GLY A 34 -2.25 12.61 15.02
CA GLY A 34 -1.20 12.48 14.01
C GLY A 34 -0.35 11.22 14.19
N ILE A 35 0.08 10.94 15.42
CA ILE A 35 0.83 9.71 15.76
C ILE A 35 -0.02 8.47 15.47
N LEU A 36 -1.30 8.48 15.83
CA LEU A 36 -2.21 7.36 15.59
C LEU A 36 -2.40 7.08 14.09
N LEU A 37 -2.50 8.14 13.26
CA LEU A 37 -2.58 8.02 11.81
C LEU A 37 -1.30 7.42 11.20
N ILE A 38 -0.13 7.84 11.68
CA ILE A 38 1.16 7.28 11.25
C ILE A 38 1.25 5.80 11.64
N ALA A 39 0.88 5.46 12.88
CA ALA A 39 0.87 4.08 13.36
C ALA A 39 -0.10 3.20 12.55
N PHE A 40 -1.28 3.73 12.22
CA PHE A 40 -2.23 3.04 11.36
C PHE A 40 -1.66 2.79 9.96
N MET A 41 -1.02 3.80 9.36
CA MET A 41 -0.42 3.71 8.03
C MET A 41 0.72 2.69 7.95
N VAL A 42 1.60 2.65 8.95
CA VAL A 42 2.79 1.79 8.94
C VAL A 42 2.48 0.36 9.37
N CYS A 43 1.63 0.16 10.38
CA CYS A 43 1.47 -1.14 11.02
C CYS A 43 0.18 -1.88 10.62
N ILE A 44 -0.92 -1.14 10.42
CA ILE A 44 -2.27 -1.73 10.33
C ILE A 44 -2.75 -1.77 8.89
N SER A 45 -2.65 -0.64 8.17
CA SER A 45 -3.11 -0.49 6.78
C SER A 45 -2.59 -1.60 5.84
N PRO A 46 -1.29 -1.97 5.86
CA PRO A 46 -0.80 -3.03 4.98
C PRO A 46 -1.43 -4.40 5.24
N LYS A 47 -1.73 -4.71 6.51
CA LYS A 47 -2.36 -5.99 6.90
C LYS A 47 -3.84 -6.01 6.54
N VAL A 48 -4.54 -4.90 6.77
CA VAL A 48 -5.96 -4.75 6.44
C VAL A 48 -6.15 -4.81 4.92
N ASN A 49 -5.32 -4.13 4.14
CA ASN A 49 -5.43 -4.14 2.67
C ASN A 49 -5.19 -5.54 2.09
N ALA A 50 -4.14 -6.24 2.56
CA ALA A 50 -3.86 -7.60 2.13
C ALA A 50 -5.02 -8.56 2.51
N PHE A 51 -5.56 -8.42 3.72
CA PHE A 51 -6.72 -9.21 4.15
C PHE A 51 -7.96 -8.95 3.28
N LEU A 52 -8.28 -7.68 3.03
CA LEU A 52 -9.43 -7.29 2.22
C LEU A 52 -9.31 -7.83 0.80
N ILE A 53 -8.13 -7.77 0.18
CA ILE A 53 -7.92 -8.27 -1.18
C ILE A 53 -7.95 -9.79 -1.23
N ASN A 54 -7.35 -10.48 -0.26
CA ASN A 54 -7.45 -11.95 -0.24
C ASN A 54 -8.89 -12.43 -0.01
N ARG A 55 -9.73 -11.64 0.67
CA ARG A 55 -11.10 -12.03 1.01
C ARG A 55 -12.16 -11.58 0.01
N LEU A 56 -11.96 -10.43 -0.63
CA LEU A 56 -12.91 -9.80 -1.57
C LEU A 56 -12.43 -9.86 -3.02
N GLY A 57 -11.14 -10.10 -3.23
CA GLY A 57 -10.46 -9.94 -4.51
C GLY A 57 -10.59 -11.11 -5.50
N GLU A 58 -11.52 -12.03 -5.25
CA GLU A 58 -11.88 -13.08 -6.22
C GLU A 58 -13.10 -12.70 -7.05
N HIS A 59 -13.73 -11.55 -6.77
CA HIS A 59 -14.99 -11.13 -7.40
C HIS A 59 -14.93 -9.72 -8.01
N GLY A 60 -13.77 -9.06 -8.00
CA GLY A 60 -13.59 -7.73 -8.56
C GLY A 60 -13.41 -7.73 -10.09
N LEU A 61 -14.21 -6.94 -10.81
CA LEU A 61 -14.05 -6.71 -12.25
C LEU A 61 -12.64 -6.25 -12.63
N LEU A 62 -12.00 -5.47 -11.76
CA LEU A 62 -10.67 -4.91 -11.98
C LEU A 62 -9.58 -6.00 -11.90
N GLU A 63 -9.68 -6.94 -10.97
CA GLU A 63 -8.73 -8.05 -10.84
C GLU A 63 -8.88 -9.03 -11.99
N GLN A 64 -10.10 -9.35 -12.41
CA GLN A 64 -10.35 -10.20 -13.58
C GLN A 64 -9.80 -9.56 -14.86
N THR A 65 -9.99 -8.24 -15.03
CA THR A 65 -9.47 -7.53 -16.20
C THR A 65 -7.95 -7.51 -16.20
N LEU A 66 -7.33 -7.21 -15.06
CA LEU A 66 -5.87 -7.21 -14.94
C LEU A 66 -5.28 -8.62 -15.12
N SER A 67 -5.91 -9.64 -14.53
CA SER A 67 -5.48 -11.03 -14.67
C SER A 67 -5.51 -11.44 -16.14
N ARG A 68 -6.58 -11.13 -16.87
CA ARG A 68 -6.68 -11.39 -18.31
C ARG A 68 -5.60 -10.68 -19.13
N ILE A 69 -5.34 -9.39 -18.86
CA ILE A 69 -4.29 -8.64 -19.57
C ILE A 69 -2.91 -9.27 -19.33
N VAL A 70 -2.63 -9.67 -18.09
CA VAL A 70 -1.36 -10.30 -17.73
C VAL A 70 -1.25 -11.69 -18.37
N ASP A 71 -2.33 -12.44 -18.43
CA ASP A 71 -2.37 -13.76 -19.06
C ASP A 71 -2.12 -13.67 -20.57
N GLU A 72 -2.75 -12.70 -21.26
CA GLU A 72 -2.55 -12.43 -22.69
C GLU A 72 -1.08 -12.04 -22.99
N ASP A 73 -0.44 -11.24 -22.12
CA ASP A 73 0.98 -10.85 -22.26
C ASP A 73 1.93 -12.03 -22.02
N ILE A 74 1.65 -12.85 -20.99
CA ILE A 74 2.40 -14.07 -20.69
C ILE A 74 2.29 -15.07 -21.85
N GLU A 75 1.10 -15.31 -22.38
CA GLU A 75 0.87 -16.18 -23.53
C GLU A 75 1.67 -15.69 -24.74
N THR A 76 1.60 -14.40 -25.05
CA THR A 76 2.34 -13.81 -26.16
C THR A 76 3.84 -14.02 -26.02
N LYS A 77 4.37 -13.84 -24.81
CA LYS A 77 5.80 -14.05 -24.53
C LYS A 77 6.19 -15.52 -24.64
N VAL A 78 5.41 -16.44 -24.06
CA VAL A 78 5.69 -17.88 -24.10
C VAL A 78 5.67 -18.40 -25.54
N LYS A 79 4.67 -17.99 -26.35
CA LYS A 79 4.60 -18.35 -27.77
C LYS A 79 5.83 -17.86 -28.54
N ARG A 80 6.25 -16.62 -28.29
CA ARG A 80 7.43 -16.03 -28.92
C ARG A 80 8.72 -16.73 -28.51
N ASP A 81 8.91 -17.02 -27.22
CA ASP A 81 10.10 -17.70 -26.72
C ASP A 81 10.18 -19.14 -27.25
N TYR A 82 9.04 -19.83 -27.37
CA TYR A 82 8.95 -21.14 -28.01
C TYR A 82 9.31 -21.09 -29.50
N GLU A 83 8.76 -20.12 -30.25
CA GLU A 83 9.06 -19.93 -31.67
C GLU A 83 10.54 -19.61 -31.88
N MET A 84 11.15 -18.78 -31.03
CA MET A 84 12.60 -18.52 -31.10
C MET A 84 13.46 -19.75 -30.82
N ALA A 85 13.03 -20.61 -29.89
CA ALA A 85 13.79 -21.79 -29.49
C ALA A 85 13.65 -22.96 -30.47
N THR A 86 12.45 -23.15 -31.04
CA THR A 86 12.12 -24.33 -31.86
C THR A 86 11.99 -24.02 -33.35
N GLY A 87 11.76 -22.76 -33.71
CA GLY A 87 11.44 -22.33 -35.08
C GLY A 87 10.00 -22.62 -35.51
N GLU A 88 9.16 -23.14 -34.61
CA GLU A 88 7.77 -23.50 -34.90
C GLU A 88 6.77 -22.68 -34.08
N GLU A 89 5.60 -22.42 -34.66
CA GLU A 89 4.52 -21.72 -33.99
C GLU A 89 3.82 -22.64 -32.98
N LEU A 90 3.68 -22.18 -31.74
CA LEU A 90 3.04 -22.93 -30.66
C LEU A 90 1.51 -22.96 -30.84
N LYS A 91 0.97 -24.09 -31.27
CA LYS A 91 -0.47 -24.32 -31.53
C LYS A 91 -1.15 -25.24 -30.53
N ASP A 92 -0.38 -25.98 -29.74
CA ASP A 92 -0.90 -26.89 -28.72
C ASP A 92 -1.20 -26.11 -27.44
N GLU A 93 -2.48 -26.07 -27.08
CA GLU A 93 -2.99 -25.33 -25.92
C GLU A 93 -2.61 -25.99 -24.59
N ALA A 94 -2.46 -27.32 -24.56
CA ALA A 94 -1.99 -28.02 -23.37
C ALA A 94 -0.51 -27.73 -23.10
N LEU A 95 0.30 -27.70 -24.16
CA LEU A 95 1.71 -27.33 -24.08
C LEU A 95 1.90 -25.86 -23.69
N LEU A 96 1.03 -24.97 -24.19
CA LEU A 96 1.03 -23.57 -23.81
C LEU A 96 0.80 -23.38 -22.31
N GLU A 97 -0.22 -24.02 -21.74
CA GLU A 97 -0.50 -23.93 -20.30
C GLU A 97 0.63 -24.54 -19.44
N GLU A 98 1.25 -25.63 -19.89
CA GLU A 98 2.42 -26.21 -19.22
C GLU A 98 3.61 -25.23 -19.22
N LEU A 99 3.93 -24.64 -20.38
CA LEU A 99 5.03 -23.67 -20.51
C LEU A 99 4.77 -22.39 -19.70
N LYS A 100 3.52 -21.92 -19.65
CA LYS A 100 3.12 -20.79 -18.79
C LYS A 100 3.36 -21.11 -17.32
N ALA A 101 2.91 -22.27 -16.85
CA ALA A 101 3.10 -22.70 -15.46
C ALA A 101 4.58 -22.91 -15.09
N GLN A 102 5.40 -23.37 -16.04
CA GLN A 102 6.83 -23.57 -15.82
C GLN A 102 7.60 -22.24 -15.80
N ALA A 103 7.28 -21.31 -16.70
CA ALA A 103 7.97 -20.03 -16.83
C ALA A 103 7.54 -19.03 -15.75
N PHE A 104 6.27 -19.08 -15.33
CA PHE A 104 5.68 -18.10 -14.41
C PHE A 104 5.04 -18.81 -13.22
N SER A 105 5.72 -18.68 -12.08
CA SER A 105 5.19 -19.13 -10.80
C SER A 105 5.58 -18.14 -9.69
N TYR A 106 4.84 -18.17 -8.60
CA TYR A 106 5.18 -17.44 -7.39
C TYR A 106 5.55 -18.41 -6.27
N ASN A 107 6.48 -18.02 -5.42
CA ASN A 107 6.90 -18.79 -4.26
C ASN A 107 6.39 -18.13 -2.97
N PRO A 108 5.60 -18.83 -2.13
CA PRO A 108 5.10 -18.30 -0.87
C PRO A 108 6.21 -17.89 0.13
N ALA A 109 7.40 -18.47 -0.01
CA ALA A 109 8.55 -18.14 0.84
C ALA A 109 9.20 -16.78 0.48
N PHE A 110 8.89 -16.23 -0.69
CA PHE A 110 9.38 -14.93 -1.15
C PHE A 110 8.37 -13.83 -0.87
N SER A 111 8.85 -12.59 -0.76
CA SER A 111 7.99 -11.43 -0.59
C SER A 111 7.19 -11.16 -1.87
N ASP A 112 6.07 -10.42 -1.73
CA ASP A 112 5.23 -10.14 -2.90
C ASP A 112 5.99 -9.35 -3.96
N GLU A 113 6.84 -8.41 -3.56
CA GLU A 113 7.70 -7.65 -4.48
C GLU A 113 8.73 -8.54 -5.18
N LEU A 114 9.35 -9.49 -4.46
CA LEU A 114 10.36 -10.38 -5.03
C LEU A 114 9.72 -11.34 -6.04
N ASN A 115 8.54 -11.88 -5.74
CA ASN A 115 7.79 -12.73 -6.68
C ASN A 115 7.49 -12.03 -8.00
N ILE A 116 7.13 -10.74 -7.97
CA ILE A 116 6.91 -9.96 -9.18
C ILE A 116 8.22 -9.71 -9.91
N LEU A 117 9.26 -9.24 -9.20
CA LEU A 117 10.55 -8.88 -9.80
C LEU A 117 11.24 -10.04 -10.52
N LEU A 118 11.21 -11.24 -9.95
CA LEU A 118 11.84 -12.43 -10.56
C LEU A 118 11.21 -12.78 -11.92
N ASN A 119 9.93 -12.44 -12.10
CA ASN A 119 9.17 -12.71 -13.31
C ASN A 119 9.15 -11.51 -14.28
N CYS A 120 9.78 -10.38 -13.95
CA CYS A 120 9.89 -9.19 -14.83
C CYS A 120 10.89 -9.34 -15.99
N GLY A 121 11.45 -10.54 -16.21
CA GLY A 121 12.34 -10.82 -17.35
C GLY A 121 13.78 -10.34 -17.18
N PHE A 122 14.26 -10.15 -15.94
CA PHE A 122 15.67 -9.89 -15.71
C PHE A 122 16.54 -11.12 -16.08
N PRO A 123 17.78 -10.91 -16.56
CA PRO A 123 18.74 -11.98 -16.76
C PRO A 123 18.93 -12.81 -15.48
N GLN A 124 19.14 -14.13 -15.62
CA GLN A 124 19.29 -15.04 -14.48
C GLN A 124 20.38 -14.62 -13.49
N GLY A 125 21.49 -14.03 -13.96
CA GLY A 125 22.55 -13.51 -13.08
C GLY A 125 22.06 -12.38 -12.16
N ILE A 126 21.16 -11.52 -12.65
CA ILE A 126 20.53 -10.46 -11.84
C ILE A 126 19.52 -11.10 -10.89
N ASN A 127 18.66 -12.00 -11.37
CA ASN A 127 17.69 -12.70 -10.52
C ASN A 127 18.36 -13.46 -9.36
N ASN A 128 19.46 -14.18 -9.61
CA ASN A 128 20.21 -14.88 -8.56
C ASN A 128 20.79 -13.90 -7.54
N THR A 129 21.29 -12.75 -8.02
CA THR A 129 21.79 -11.68 -7.15
C THR A 129 20.65 -11.06 -6.32
N LEU A 130 19.46 -10.89 -6.91
CA LEU A 130 18.28 -10.43 -6.19
C LEU A 130 17.86 -11.45 -5.14
N ILE A 131 17.77 -12.74 -5.47
CA ILE A 131 17.42 -13.79 -4.50
C ILE A 131 18.42 -13.77 -3.34
N LEU A 132 19.73 -13.74 -3.61
CA LEU A 132 20.76 -13.78 -2.58
C LEU A 132 20.75 -12.54 -1.67
N ASN A 133 20.43 -11.36 -2.20
CA ASN A 133 20.41 -10.11 -1.43
C ASN A 133 19.04 -9.80 -0.78
N PHE A 134 17.95 -10.35 -1.32
CA PHE A 134 16.58 -10.10 -0.85
C PHE A 134 15.95 -11.30 -0.11
N ALA A 135 16.62 -12.46 0.00
CA ALA A 135 16.16 -13.65 0.72
C ALA A 135 15.82 -13.45 2.22
N GLY A 136 15.97 -12.23 2.76
CA GLY A 136 15.61 -11.88 4.13
C GLY A 136 14.32 -11.06 4.32
N PHE A 137 13.63 -10.64 3.25
CA PHE A 137 12.56 -9.62 3.37
C PHE A 137 11.13 -10.15 3.19
N GLY A 138 10.78 -11.19 3.93
CA GLY A 138 9.37 -11.49 4.26
C GLY A 138 8.65 -12.49 3.36
N THR A 139 7.54 -13.02 3.90
CA THR A 139 6.66 -14.01 3.25
C THR A 139 5.60 -13.32 2.40
N ALA A 140 5.17 -13.99 1.32
CA ALA A 140 4.06 -13.54 0.49
C ALA A 140 2.81 -13.32 1.34
N ARG A 141 2.11 -12.21 1.11
CA ARG A 141 0.85 -11.90 1.80
C ARG A 141 -0.35 -12.12 0.90
N ILE A 142 -0.14 -12.27 -0.41
CA ILE A 142 -1.17 -12.48 -1.40
C ILE A 142 -1.32 -13.98 -1.68
N SER A 143 -2.56 -14.46 -1.76
CA SER A 143 -2.88 -15.84 -2.15
C SER A 143 -3.63 -15.84 -3.49
N ALA A 144 -3.14 -16.61 -4.46
CA ALA A 144 -3.74 -16.73 -5.79
C ALA A 144 -3.55 -18.15 -6.35
N GLY A 145 -4.48 -18.59 -7.22
CA GLY A 145 -4.37 -19.91 -7.86
C GLY A 145 -3.38 -19.94 -9.02
N THR A 146 -3.18 -18.79 -9.68
CA THR A 146 -2.32 -18.65 -10.86
C THR A 146 -1.42 -17.41 -10.72
N PHE A 147 -0.33 -17.36 -11.48
CA PHE A 147 0.55 -16.18 -11.50
C PHE A 147 -0.14 -14.91 -12.04
N PRO A 148 -0.95 -14.95 -13.13
CA PRO A 148 -1.72 -13.78 -13.56
C PRO A 148 -2.63 -13.21 -12.47
N ASP A 149 -3.35 -14.06 -11.75
CA ASP A 149 -4.19 -13.64 -10.62
C ASP A 149 -3.37 -13.03 -9.48
N TYR A 150 -2.17 -13.59 -9.25
CA TYR A 150 -1.24 -13.07 -8.25
C TYR A 150 -0.80 -11.64 -8.58
N VAL A 151 -0.41 -11.39 -9.84
CA VAL A 151 -0.02 -10.05 -10.33
C VAL A 151 -1.20 -9.08 -10.23
N ALA A 152 -2.40 -9.51 -10.61
CA ALA A 152 -3.60 -8.70 -10.52
C ALA A 152 -3.88 -8.26 -9.07
N LYS A 153 -3.91 -9.21 -8.12
CA LYS A 153 -4.09 -8.93 -6.69
C LYS A 153 -2.97 -8.04 -6.14
N PHE A 154 -1.72 -8.22 -6.60
CA PHE A 154 -0.61 -7.36 -6.22
C PHE A 154 -0.82 -5.91 -6.66
N PHE A 155 -1.26 -5.69 -7.90
CA PHE A 155 -1.52 -4.35 -8.41
C PHE A 155 -2.66 -3.66 -7.64
N VAL A 156 -3.74 -4.39 -7.36
CA VAL A 156 -4.84 -3.89 -6.52
C VAL A 156 -4.36 -3.58 -5.10
N LEU A 157 -3.47 -4.38 -4.54
CA LEU A 157 -2.86 -4.11 -3.23
C LEU A 157 -2.07 -2.80 -3.22
N LYS A 158 -1.31 -2.53 -4.27
CA LYS A 158 -0.56 -1.26 -4.38
C LYS A 158 -1.50 -0.08 -4.56
N LEU A 159 -2.54 -0.20 -5.38
CA LEU A 159 -3.54 0.86 -5.57
C LEU A 159 -4.32 1.16 -4.30
N THR A 160 -4.81 0.14 -3.59
CA THR A 160 -5.54 0.30 -2.33
C THR A 160 -4.66 0.87 -1.23
N THR A 161 -3.40 0.46 -1.18
CA THR A 161 -2.41 1.03 -0.25
C THR A 161 -2.17 2.50 -0.56
N LEU A 162 -1.95 2.85 -1.84
CA LEU A 162 -1.79 4.24 -2.26
C LEU A 162 -3.03 5.08 -1.93
N ALA A 163 -4.24 4.58 -2.20
CA ALA A 163 -5.48 5.26 -1.82
C ALA A 163 -5.59 5.48 -0.31
N SER A 164 -5.24 4.45 0.49
CA SER A 164 -5.21 4.55 1.97
C SER A 164 -4.23 5.60 2.46
N ILE A 165 -3.06 5.71 1.82
CA ILE A 165 -2.05 6.74 2.08
C ILE A 165 -2.63 8.13 1.78
N PHE A 166 -3.27 8.32 0.62
CA PHE A 166 -3.90 9.59 0.25
C PHE A 166 -5.02 10.00 1.21
N ILE A 167 -5.88 9.06 1.63
CA ILE A 167 -6.93 9.31 2.60
C ILE A 167 -6.32 9.72 3.96
N THR A 168 -5.31 8.97 4.42
CA THR A 168 -4.62 9.25 5.69
C THR A 168 -3.94 10.63 5.65
N PHE A 169 -3.30 10.97 4.53
CA PHE A 169 -2.68 12.27 4.32
C PHE A 169 -3.73 13.40 4.27
N SER A 170 -4.86 13.19 3.62
CA SER A 170 -5.98 14.15 3.60
C SER A 170 -6.59 14.35 4.99
N ALA A 171 -6.77 13.27 5.76
CA ALA A 171 -7.26 13.34 7.13
C ALA A 171 -6.27 14.07 8.04
N ALA A 172 -4.97 13.77 7.92
CA ALA A 172 -3.92 14.46 8.66
C ALA A 172 -3.90 15.95 8.32
N THR A 173 -3.92 16.32 7.03
CA THR A 173 -3.94 17.74 6.63
C THR A 173 -5.17 18.46 7.15
N LYS A 174 -6.36 17.85 7.16
CA LYS A 174 -7.53 18.46 7.82
C LYS A 174 -7.31 18.68 9.32
N ILE A 175 -6.81 17.68 10.05
CA ILE A 175 -6.55 17.78 11.51
C ILE A 175 -5.53 18.86 11.85
N PHE A 176 -4.52 19.07 10.98
CA PHE A 176 -3.47 20.06 11.20
C PHE A 176 -3.75 21.44 10.57
N MET A 177 -4.64 21.55 9.59
CA MET A 177 -4.98 22.81 8.91
C MET A 177 -6.28 23.46 9.40
N ASP A 178 -7.02 22.82 10.32
CA ASP A 178 -8.28 23.32 10.92
C ASP A 178 -8.13 24.59 11.79
N ASP A 179 -6.99 25.30 11.70
CA ASP A 179 -6.79 26.61 12.32
C ASP A 179 -7.24 27.79 11.43
N ARG A 180 -7.70 27.54 10.19
CA ARG A 180 -8.26 28.62 9.34
C ARG A 180 -9.70 29.03 9.69
N GLU A 181 -10.35 28.37 10.65
CA GLU A 181 -11.66 28.79 11.16
C GLU A 181 -11.60 29.55 12.50
N TYR A 182 -10.41 29.79 13.06
CA TYR A 182 -10.22 30.80 14.10
C TYR A 182 -9.83 32.12 13.44
N GLY A 183 -10.86 32.89 13.10
CA GLY A 183 -10.78 34.16 12.39
C GLY A 183 -9.64 35.09 12.85
N TYR A 184 -8.62 35.19 12.00
CA TYR A 184 -7.96 36.47 11.78
C TYR A 184 -8.79 37.24 10.74
N ARG A 185 -9.87 37.88 11.22
CA ARG A 185 -10.35 39.13 10.64
C ARG A 185 -9.62 40.25 11.38
N TYR A 186 -8.47 40.64 10.86
CA TYR A 186 -7.99 42.02 10.97
C TYR A 186 -8.04 42.61 9.57
#